data_AF-A0A7C9EH37-F1
#
_entry.id   AF-A0A7C9EH37-F1
#
_cell.length_a   1.000
_cell.length_b   1.000
_cell.length_c   1.000
_cell.angle_alpha   90.00
_cell.angle_beta   90.00
_cell.angle_gamma   90.00
#
_symmetry.space_group_name_H-M   'P 1'
#
loop_
_entity.id
_entity.type
_entity.pdbx_description
1 polymer ?
#
loop_
_entity_poly.entity_id
_entity_poly.type
_entity_poly.pdbx_seq_one_letter_code
_entity_poly.pdbx_strand_id
1 'polypeptide(L)'
;MRRSSQTMIHKPPPLTVAKVLETFRRIAKESGKNSKEKKKNHVRALLVAACDCEPKYLIRLLLKDKLRIGLSELSLLEALACAAAYAEKHSVSCGSFQSDLSKAVDVLKGVHSMVPVYERIVPALLDGGVWNLADTCSFSLGIPCEPMLSAPAKSVSEIVNRYHGIEYTCEYKYDGIRAQIHCMDDGSIRIFSRKLECCTNQYPDVILAVKRLKRVPVKSCVLDCEIVGYDSEQMKILPLQKLMTRGRKGVHVDNIKINACIFAFDLLYLNGQSLLQEQLKIRRKLLEDSFEVKTGILQFATALDSSNLDEIQVFLDKAVNARLMEDYPRVLIQSSKTC
;
A
#
# COMPACT_ATOMS: atom_id res chain seq x y z
N MET A 1 -37.34 0.27 -4.39
CA MET A 1 -37.78 1.68 -4.60
C MET A 1 -38.31 1.81 -6.02
N ARG A 2 -39.63 1.91 -6.21
CA ARG A 2 -40.19 2.25 -7.53
C ARG A 2 -39.78 3.68 -7.86
N ARG A 3 -39.25 3.93 -9.07
CA ARG A 3 -39.06 5.29 -9.61
C ARG A 3 -40.44 5.94 -9.54
N SER A 4 -40.60 6.94 -8.68
CA SER A 4 -41.75 7.83 -8.76
C SER A 4 -41.71 8.43 -10.15
N SER A 5 -42.75 8.18 -10.93
CA SER A 5 -43.00 8.75 -12.26
C SER A 5 -43.35 10.23 -12.12
N GLN A 6 -42.48 11.02 -11.52
CA GLN A 6 -42.53 12.47 -11.63
C GLN A 6 -41.95 12.82 -12.99
N THR A 7 -42.81 12.85 -14.00
CA THR A 7 -42.54 13.40 -15.33
C THR A 7 -42.20 14.88 -15.15
N MET A 8 -40.91 15.18 -15.09
CA MET A 8 -40.46 16.57 -15.15
C MET A 8 -40.70 17.09 -16.57
N ILE A 9 -41.34 18.25 -16.69
CA ILE A 9 -41.69 18.92 -17.95
C ILE A 9 -40.43 19.16 -18.81
N HIS A 10 -39.28 19.35 -18.16
CA HIS A 10 -37.97 19.36 -18.82
C HIS A 10 -37.09 18.23 -18.26
N LYS A 11 -36.55 17.41 -19.17
CA LYS A 11 -35.51 16.45 -18.81
C LYS A 11 -34.26 17.24 -18.40
N PRO A 12 -33.62 16.91 -17.27
CA PRO A 12 -32.33 17.50 -16.91
C PRO A 12 -31.28 17.16 -17.96
N PRO A 13 -30.20 17.96 -18.08
CA PRO A 13 -29.12 17.68 -19.01
C PRO A 13 -28.46 16.33 -18.71
N PRO A 14 -27.93 15.63 -19.73
CA PRO A 14 -27.30 14.32 -19.56
C PRO A 14 -26.15 14.39 -18.56
N LEU A 15 -25.91 13.27 -17.88
CA LEU A 15 -24.83 13.17 -16.91
C LEU A 15 -23.47 13.16 -17.62
N THR A 16 -22.53 13.95 -17.12
CA THR A 16 -21.12 13.91 -17.56
C THR A 16 -20.28 13.25 -16.47
N VAL A 17 -19.20 12.56 -16.87
CA VAL A 17 -18.28 11.90 -15.93
C VAL A 17 -17.73 12.88 -14.90
N ALA A 18 -17.34 14.09 -15.35
CA ALA A 18 -16.84 15.15 -14.48
C ALA A 18 -17.87 15.56 -13.40
N LYS A 19 -19.14 15.76 -13.80
CA LYS A 19 -20.22 16.14 -12.88
C LYS A 19 -20.55 15.03 -11.87
N VAL A 20 -20.54 13.77 -12.32
CA VAL A 20 -20.76 12.61 -11.43
C VAL A 20 -19.62 12.51 -10.40
N LEU A 21 -18.37 12.59 -10.85
CA LEU A 21 -17.19 12.54 -9.98
C LEU A 21 -17.18 13.69 -8.96
N GLU A 22 -17.46 14.90 -9.40
CA GLU A 22 -17.55 16.07 -8.51
C GLU A 22 -18.65 15.88 -7.46
N THR A 23 -19.82 15.40 -7.87
CA THR A 23 -20.94 15.13 -6.95
C THR A 23 -20.56 14.07 -5.91
N PHE A 24 -19.85 13.01 -6.31
CA PHE A 24 -19.34 12.00 -5.38
C PHE A 24 -18.29 12.55 -4.42
N ARG A 25 -17.36 13.39 -4.91
CA ARG A 25 -16.38 14.10 -4.05
C ARG A 25 -17.07 14.99 -3.03
N ARG A 26 -18.15 15.70 -3.42
CA ARG A 26 -18.98 16.49 -2.49
C ARG A 26 -19.64 15.60 -1.45
N ILE A 27 -20.33 14.52 -1.86
CA ILE A 27 -20.95 13.54 -0.95
C ILE A 27 -19.94 12.96 0.07
N ALA A 28 -18.70 12.70 -0.36
CA ALA A 28 -17.65 12.18 0.50
C ALA A 28 -17.19 13.20 1.56
N LYS A 29 -17.11 14.49 1.20
CA LYS A 29 -16.71 15.59 2.11
C LYS A 29 -17.81 15.97 3.12
N GLU A 30 -19.09 15.73 2.81
CA GLU A 30 -20.16 16.13 3.71
C GLU A 30 -20.14 15.38 5.05
N SER A 31 -20.10 16.15 6.13
CA SER A 31 -20.07 15.69 7.52
C SER A 31 -20.89 16.61 8.43
N GLY A 32 -21.11 16.22 9.69
CA GLY A 32 -21.86 17.01 10.67
C GLY A 32 -23.38 16.80 10.65
N LYS A 33 -24.11 17.68 11.35
CA LYS A 33 -25.57 17.63 11.51
C LYS A 33 -26.25 17.83 10.14
N ASN A 34 -27.28 17.06 9.85
CA ASN A 34 -27.99 17.02 8.55
C ASN A 34 -27.20 16.49 7.34
N SER A 35 -25.95 16.03 7.52
CA SER A 35 -25.15 15.48 6.41
C SER A 35 -25.82 14.29 5.72
N LYS A 36 -26.53 13.44 6.47
CA LYS A 36 -27.28 12.30 5.91
C LYS A 36 -28.33 12.73 4.88
N GLU A 37 -29.07 13.81 5.17
CA GLU A 37 -30.13 14.29 4.28
C GLU A 37 -29.55 14.97 3.03
N LYS A 38 -28.50 15.78 3.19
CA LYS A 38 -27.76 16.37 2.07
C LYS A 38 -27.23 15.30 1.11
N LYS A 39 -26.62 14.23 1.65
CA LYS A 39 -26.13 13.10 0.84
C LYS A 39 -27.26 12.42 0.06
N LYS A 40 -28.41 12.17 0.70
CA LYS A 40 -29.60 11.62 0.02
C LYS A 40 -30.07 12.53 -1.11
N ASN A 41 -30.10 13.85 -0.91
CA ASN A 41 -30.52 14.81 -1.92
C ASN A 41 -29.59 14.83 -3.14
N HIS A 42 -28.26 14.79 -2.92
CA HIS A 42 -27.30 14.68 -4.03
C HIS A 42 -27.47 13.38 -4.83
N VAL A 43 -27.65 12.25 -4.13
CA VAL A 43 -27.91 10.95 -4.80
C VAL A 43 -29.22 10.97 -5.57
N ARG A 44 -30.28 11.55 -5.00
CA ARG A 44 -31.58 11.70 -5.67
C ARG A 44 -31.44 12.53 -6.95
N ALA A 45 -30.70 13.64 -6.91
CA ALA A 45 -30.45 14.48 -8.08
C ALA A 45 -29.75 13.71 -9.21
N LEU A 46 -28.74 12.89 -8.88
CA LEU A 46 -28.08 12.02 -9.88
C LEU A 46 -29.04 11.00 -10.48
N LEU A 47 -29.84 10.32 -9.67
CA LEU A 47 -30.77 9.28 -10.14
C LEU A 47 -31.93 9.81 -10.99
N VAL A 48 -32.33 11.06 -10.76
CA VAL A 48 -33.34 11.77 -11.57
C VAL A 48 -32.77 12.16 -12.93
N ALA A 49 -31.50 12.54 -13.00
CA ALA A 49 -30.83 12.87 -14.26
C ALA A 49 -30.34 11.66 -15.06
N ALA A 50 -30.22 10.50 -14.41
CA ALA A 50 -29.69 9.29 -15.01
C ALA A 50 -30.65 8.61 -16.02
N CYS A 51 -30.14 8.26 -17.19
CA CYS A 51 -30.84 7.59 -18.27
C CYS A 51 -30.39 6.12 -18.44
N ASP A 52 -31.24 5.29 -19.04
CA ASP A 52 -30.94 3.91 -19.44
C ASP A 52 -30.27 3.04 -18.36
N CYS A 53 -29.00 2.68 -18.57
CA CYS A 53 -28.22 1.82 -17.68
C CYS A 53 -27.45 2.61 -16.59
N GLU A 54 -27.38 3.93 -16.67
CA GLU A 54 -26.64 4.77 -15.72
C GLU A 54 -27.09 4.58 -14.26
N PRO A 55 -28.41 4.52 -13.91
CA PRO A 55 -28.83 4.35 -12.52
C PRO A 55 -28.28 3.06 -11.90
N LYS A 56 -28.16 1.98 -12.69
CA LYS A 56 -27.63 0.69 -12.24
C LYS A 56 -26.17 0.82 -11.80
N TYR A 57 -25.34 1.50 -12.60
CA TYR A 57 -23.93 1.69 -12.28
C TYR A 57 -23.72 2.73 -11.19
N LEU A 58 -24.51 3.81 -11.14
CA LEU A 58 -24.48 4.79 -10.04
C LEU A 58 -24.80 4.15 -8.69
N ILE A 59 -25.83 3.30 -8.62
CA ILE A 59 -26.17 2.58 -7.39
C ILE A 59 -25.04 1.62 -7.00
N ARG A 60 -24.46 0.89 -7.94
CA ARG A 60 -23.31 0.00 -7.66
C ARG A 60 -22.10 0.76 -7.13
N LEU A 61 -21.76 1.91 -7.72
CA LEU A 61 -20.67 2.78 -7.24
C LEU A 61 -20.93 3.29 -5.81
N LEU A 62 -22.18 3.59 -5.46
CA LEU A 62 -22.55 4.08 -4.13
C LEU A 62 -22.56 2.99 -3.05
N LEU A 63 -22.91 1.74 -3.40
CA LEU A 63 -23.13 0.68 -2.42
C LEU A 63 -21.85 0.05 -1.86
N LYS A 64 -20.65 0.55 -2.21
CA LYS A 64 -19.33 -0.03 -1.87
C LYS A 64 -19.13 -1.50 -2.27
N ASP A 65 -20.17 -2.18 -2.74
CA ASP A 65 -20.08 -3.46 -3.41
C ASP A 65 -19.43 -3.27 -4.78
N LYS A 66 -18.40 -4.07 -5.05
CA LYS A 66 -17.60 -4.06 -6.29
C LYS A 66 -18.53 -3.85 -7.48
N LEU A 67 -18.17 -2.98 -8.43
CA LEU A 67 -18.93 -2.62 -9.63
C LEU A 67 -19.44 -3.83 -10.46
N ARG A 68 -18.90 -5.04 -10.18
CA ARG A 68 -19.20 -6.35 -10.77
C ARG A 68 -19.15 -6.30 -12.30
N ILE A 69 -18.12 -5.64 -12.82
CA ILE A 69 -17.82 -5.55 -14.25
C ILE A 69 -16.83 -6.62 -14.71
N GLY A 70 -16.30 -7.44 -13.78
CA GLY A 70 -15.31 -8.48 -14.11
C GLY A 70 -13.91 -7.95 -14.41
N LEU A 71 -13.69 -6.64 -14.34
CA LEU A 71 -12.38 -6.01 -14.54
C LEU A 71 -11.72 -5.67 -13.20
N SER A 72 -10.40 -5.76 -13.19
CA SER A 72 -9.54 -5.44 -12.05
C SER A 72 -8.74 -4.17 -12.31
N GLU A 73 -8.02 -3.69 -11.29
CA GLU A 73 -7.09 -2.58 -11.42
C GLU A 73 -5.95 -2.86 -12.42
N LEU A 74 -5.45 -4.10 -12.46
CA LEU A 74 -4.45 -4.53 -13.44
C LEU A 74 -4.96 -4.38 -14.87
N SER A 75 -6.23 -4.72 -15.11
CA SER A 75 -6.88 -4.56 -16.42
C SER A 75 -7.01 -3.07 -16.81
N LEU A 76 -7.21 -2.19 -15.83
CA LEU A 76 -7.26 -0.74 -16.07
C LEU A 76 -5.87 -0.21 -16.45
N LEU A 77 -4.82 -0.61 -15.74
CA LEU A 77 -3.44 -0.23 -16.06
C LEU A 77 -3.04 -0.71 -17.46
N GLU A 78 -3.39 -1.95 -17.81
CA GLU A 78 -3.15 -2.49 -19.15
C GLU A 78 -3.85 -1.68 -20.24
N ALA A 79 -5.13 -1.36 -20.04
CA ALA A 79 -5.88 -0.54 -20.97
C ALA A 79 -5.31 0.88 -21.09
N LEU A 80 -4.88 1.48 -19.98
CA LEU A 80 -4.32 2.84 -19.95
C LEU A 80 -2.97 2.91 -20.67
N ALA A 81 -2.07 1.95 -20.43
CA ALA A 81 -0.78 1.89 -21.10
C ALA A 81 -0.94 1.70 -22.61
N CYS A 82 -1.83 0.79 -23.02
CA CYS A 82 -2.13 0.58 -24.43
C CYS A 82 -2.71 1.84 -25.07
N ALA A 83 -3.69 2.49 -24.42
CA ALA A 83 -4.31 3.71 -24.95
C ALA A 83 -3.30 4.85 -25.13
N ALA A 84 -2.39 5.04 -24.18
CA ALA A 84 -1.33 6.05 -24.29
C ALA A 84 -0.35 5.71 -25.43
N ALA A 85 0.11 4.46 -25.52
CA ALA A 85 0.98 4.02 -26.61
C ALA A 85 0.34 4.16 -28.01
N TYR A 86 -0.98 3.91 -28.13
CA TYR A 86 -1.74 4.12 -29.35
C TYR A 86 -1.88 5.60 -29.72
N ALA A 87 -2.07 6.48 -28.72
CA ALA A 87 -2.19 7.92 -28.94
C ALA A 87 -0.85 8.54 -29.41
N GLU A 88 0.29 8.02 -28.96
CA GLU A 88 1.61 8.48 -29.41
C GLU A 88 1.93 8.03 -30.85
N LYS A 89 1.66 6.75 -31.16
CA LYS A 89 1.97 6.16 -32.47
C LYS A 89 0.76 6.26 -33.39
N HIS A 90 0.37 7.47 -33.77
CA HIS A 90 -0.73 7.71 -34.72
C HIS A 90 -0.56 7.05 -36.10
N SER A 91 0.59 6.45 -36.41
CA SER A 91 0.85 5.67 -37.63
C SER A 91 2.07 4.78 -37.41
N VAL A 92 1.99 3.44 -37.47
CA VAL A 92 3.05 2.48 -37.94
C VAL A 92 2.62 1.02 -37.70
N SER A 93 3.16 0.15 -38.57
CA SER A 93 2.88 -1.25 -38.93
C SER A 93 2.74 -2.31 -37.82
N CYS A 94 1.93 -3.31 -38.16
CA CYS A 94 1.32 -4.34 -37.30
C CYS A 94 2.26 -5.39 -36.67
N GLY A 95 3.58 -5.35 -36.92
CA GLY A 95 4.51 -6.42 -36.53
C GLY A 95 5.26 -6.22 -35.21
N SER A 96 5.81 -5.03 -34.96
CA SER A 96 6.60 -4.70 -33.75
C SER A 96 5.76 -4.09 -32.62
N PHE A 97 4.48 -3.84 -32.88
CA PHE A 97 3.60 -3.08 -31.98
C PHE A 97 3.23 -3.88 -30.72
N GLN A 98 3.07 -5.19 -30.80
CA GLN A 98 2.65 -6.02 -29.67
C GLN A 98 3.74 -6.15 -28.58
N SER A 99 5.01 -6.23 -28.98
CA SER A 99 6.13 -6.21 -28.02
C SER A 99 6.28 -4.85 -27.35
N ASP A 100 6.02 -3.77 -28.08
CA ASP A 100 6.08 -2.41 -27.54
C ASP A 100 4.94 -2.14 -26.56
N LEU A 101 3.74 -2.66 -26.83
CA LEU A 101 2.60 -2.60 -25.91
C LEU A 101 2.90 -3.31 -24.58
N SER A 102 3.49 -4.51 -24.63
CA SER A 102 3.85 -5.24 -23.41
C SER A 102 4.84 -4.45 -22.56
N LYS A 103 5.86 -3.85 -23.19
CA LYS A 103 6.84 -3.00 -22.50
C LYS A 103 6.18 -1.75 -21.91
N ALA A 104 5.27 -1.10 -22.65
CA ALA A 104 4.53 0.06 -22.18
C ALA A 104 3.68 -0.28 -20.93
N VAL A 105 3.04 -1.46 -20.94
CA VAL A 105 2.31 -1.99 -19.79
C VAL A 105 3.24 -2.20 -18.59
N ASP A 106 4.42 -2.79 -18.80
CA ASP A 106 5.39 -3.05 -17.73
C ASP A 106 5.94 -1.75 -17.12
N VAL A 107 6.22 -0.75 -17.95
CA VAL A 107 6.64 0.59 -17.49
C VAL A 107 5.55 1.24 -16.64
N LEU A 108 4.30 1.25 -17.11
CA LEU A 108 3.20 1.85 -16.35
C LEU A 108 2.93 1.09 -15.05
N LYS A 109 3.00 -0.25 -15.05
CA LYS A 109 2.88 -1.07 -13.83
C LYS A 109 3.99 -0.73 -12.84
N GLY A 110 5.24 -0.64 -13.28
CA GLY A 110 6.37 -0.26 -12.42
C GLY A 110 6.19 1.14 -11.80
N VAL A 111 5.77 2.12 -12.62
CA VAL A 111 5.49 3.48 -12.13
C VAL A 111 4.31 3.51 -11.18
N HIS A 112 3.23 2.77 -11.45
CA HIS A 112 2.09 2.64 -10.55
C HIS A 112 2.49 2.04 -9.20
N SER A 113 3.32 1.00 -9.20
CA SER A 113 3.81 0.39 -7.96
C SER A 113 4.64 1.36 -7.13
N MET A 114 5.36 2.31 -7.75
CA MET A 114 6.09 3.35 -7.02
C MET A 114 5.21 4.53 -6.58
N VAL A 115 4.30 4.96 -7.45
CA VAL A 115 3.46 6.15 -7.28
C VAL A 115 2.01 5.79 -7.67
N PRO A 116 1.23 5.13 -6.80
CA PRO A 116 -0.15 4.70 -7.08
C PRO A 116 -1.14 5.89 -6.99
N VAL A 117 -0.87 6.95 -7.74
CA VAL A 117 -1.63 8.21 -7.76
C VAL A 117 -1.93 8.61 -9.21
N TYR A 118 -3.13 8.26 -9.68
CA TYR A 118 -3.58 8.58 -11.04
C TYR A 118 -3.57 10.09 -11.33
N GLU A 119 -3.76 10.96 -10.33
CA GLU A 119 -3.68 12.42 -10.50
C GLU A 119 -2.27 12.92 -10.87
N ARG A 120 -1.22 12.12 -10.64
CA ARG A 120 0.15 12.40 -11.12
C ARG A 120 0.46 11.64 -12.40
N ILE A 121 0.06 10.37 -12.48
CA ILE A 121 0.35 9.51 -13.64
C ILE A 121 -0.34 10.02 -14.92
N VAL A 122 -1.62 10.39 -14.85
CA VAL A 122 -2.39 10.73 -16.05
C VAL A 122 -1.88 12.01 -16.73
N PRO A 123 -1.59 13.12 -16.02
CA PRO A 123 -0.96 14.28 -16.65
C PRO A 123 0.41 13.95 -17.25
N ALA A 124 1.27 13.20 -16.53
CA ALA A 124 2.58 12.82 -17.04
C ALA A 124 2.48 11.95 -18.31
N LEU A 125 1.48 11.07 -18.40
CA LEU A 125 1.17 10.30 -19.60
C LEU A 125 0.76 11.19 -20.79
N LEU A 126 -0.05 12.22 -20.54
CA LEU A 126 -0.53 13.12 -21.59
C LEU A 126 0.57 14.06 -22.10
N ASP A 127 1.46 14.52 -21.23
CA ASP A 127 2.50 15.50 -21.56
C ASP A 127 3.76 14.84 -22.16
N GLY A 128 4.21 13.74 -21.54
CA GLY A 128 5.51 13.13 -21.83
C GLY A 128 5.45 11.73 -22.46
N GLY A 129 4.27 11.12 -22.52
CA GLY A 129 4.08 9.76 -23.01
C GLY A 129 4.53 8.67 -22.05
N VAL A 130 4.29 7.39 -22.40
CA VAL A 130 4.55 6.23 -21.54
C VAL A 130 6.04 6.05 -21.25
N TRP A 131 6.91 6.35 -22.22
CA TRP A 131 8.34 6.06 -22.12
C TRP A 131 9.08 7.01 -21.16
N ASN A 132 8.62 8.25 -21.02
CA ASN A 132 9.21 9.24 -20.12
C ASN A 132 8.57 9.24 -18.72
N LEU A 133 7.63 8.32 -18.46
CA LEU A 133 6.94 8.26 -17.17
C LEU A 133 7.89 7.94 -16.01
N ALA A 134 8.87 7.07 -16.22
CA ALA A 134 9.79 6.65 -15.16
C ALA A 134 10.61 7.85 -14.63
N ASP A 135 11.00 8.76 -15.52
CA ASP A 135 11.77 9.95 -15.15
C ASP A 135 10.90 11.03 -14.50
N THR A 136 9.64 11.14 -14.94
CA THR A 136 8.71 12.17 -14.46
C THR A 136 8.07 11.80 -13.12
N CYS A 137 7.76 10.51 -12.92
CA CYS A 137 7.04 9.97 -11.77
C CYS A 137 7.95 9.08 -10.92
N SER A 138 8.88 9.70 -10.21
CA SER A 138 9.76 9.02 -9.25
C SER A 138 9.13 8.90 -7.85
N PHE A 139 9.60 7.90 -7.10
CA PHE A 139 9.16 7.67 -5.72
C PHE A 139 9.38 8.92 -4.87
N SER A 140 8.32 9.38 -4.22
CA SER A 140 8.30 10.64 -3.47
C SER A 140 7.84 10.41 -2.03
N LEU A 141 8.43 11.15 -1.08
CA LEU A 141 8.02 11.12 0.32
C LEU A 141 6.52 11.46 0.48
N GLY A 142 5.85 10.77 1.39
CA GLY A 142 4.43 10.98 1.71
C GLY A 142 3.44 10.36 0.72
N ILE A 143 3.91 9.73 -0.36
CA ILE A 143 3.12 8.88 -1.25
C ILE A 143 3.55 7.43 -0.99
N PRO A 144 2.64 6.54 -0.56
CA PRO A 144 3.02 5.15 -0.29
C PRO A 144 3.21 4.37 -1.60
N CYS A 145 4.24 3.54 -1.65
CA CYS A 145 4.41 2.58 -2.75
C CYS A 145 3.72 1.26 -2.45
N GLU A 146 3.38 0.51 -3.51
CA GLU A 146 2.83 -0.83 -3.38
C GLU A 146 3.81 -1.75 -2.64
N PRO A 147 3.33 -2.51 -1.64
CA PRO A 147 4.18 -3.38 -0.86
C PRO A 147 4.65 -4.59 -1.68
N MET A 148 5.94 -4.95 -1.54
CA MET A 148 6.46 -6.20 -2.10
C MET A 148 5.67 -7.40 -1.55
N LEU A 149 5.16 -8.25 -2.44
CA LEU A 149 4.35 -9.42 -2.09
C LEU A 149 5.20 -10.70 -2.07
N SER A 150 4.93 -11.58 -1.11
CA SER A 150 5.58 -12.88 -1.01
C SER A 150 4.81 -13.96 -1.77
N ALA A 151 5.50 -14.80 -2.54
CA ALA A 151 4.94 -16.03 -3.08
C ALA A 151 4.97 -17.15 -2.02
N PRO A 152 3.89 -17.93 -1.85
CA PRO A 152 3.91 -19.06 -0.93
C PRO A 152 4.88 -20.14 -1.41
N ALA A 153 5.53 -20.81 -0.46
CA ALA A 153 6.34 -22.01 -0.69
C ALA A 153 5.86 -23.10 0.27
N LYS A 154 5.86 -24.36 -0.18
CA LYS A 154 5.33 -25.49 0.59
C LYS A 154 6.37 -26.16 1.46
N SER A 155 7.65 -26.03 1.13
CA SER A 155 8.75 -26.64 1.89
C SER A 155 10.01 -25.79 1.83
N VAL A 156 10.90 -25.98 2.81
CA VAL A 156 12.22 -25.33 2.84
C VAL A 156 13.06 -25.77 1.62
N SER A 157 12.97 -27.05 1.23
CA SER A 157 13.66 -27.57 0.04
C SER A 157 13.25 -26.87 -1.25
N GLU A 158 11.95 -26.53 -1.41
CA GLU A 158 11.48 -25.76 -2.57
C GLU A 158 12.17 -24.39 -2.64
N ILE A 159 12.41 -23.77 -1.49
CA ILE A 159 13.01 -22.44 -1.40
C ILE A 159 14.49 -22.50 -1.73
N VAL A 160 15.21 -23.48 -1.16
CA VAL A 160 16.64 -23.69 -1.47
C VAL A 160 16.85 -23.98 -2.96
N ASN A 161 15.97 -24.77 -3.57
CA ASN A 161 16.02 -25.05 -5.00
C ASN A 161 15.69 -23.80 -5.85
N ARG A 162 14.70 -23.00 -5.44
CA ARG A 162 14.30 -21.78 -6.15
C ARG A 162 15.38 -20.70 -6.14
N TYR A 163 16.12 -20.60 -5.03
CA TYR A 163 17.18 -19.59 -4.85
C TYR A 163 18.58 -20.21 -4.89
N HIS A 164 18.75 -21.33 -5.57
CA HIS A 164 20.06 -21.97 -5.69
C HIS A 164 21.09 -21.01 -6.31
N GLY A 165 22.23 -20.83 -5.64
CA GLY A 165 23.29 -19.92 -6.07
C GLY A 165 22.99 -18.43 -5.86
N ILE A 166 21.94 -18.07 -5.12
CA ILE A 166 21.58 -16.68 -4.77
C ILE A 166 21.68 -16.52 -3.26
N GLU A 167 22.31 -15.45 -2.78
CA GLU A 167 22.27 -15.09 -1.36
C GLU A 167 20.85 -14.61 -0.98
N TYR A 168 20.27 -15.18 0.09
CA TYR A 168 18.98 -14.78 0.63
C TYR A 168 19.02 -14.74 2.16
N THR A 169 18.08 -14.02 2.74
CA THR A 169 17.87 -13.94 4.18
C THR A 169 16.52 -14.55 4.55
N CYS A 170 16.46 -15.19 5.71
CA CYS A 170 15.27 -15.75 6.32
C CYS A 170 14.87 -14.86 7.50
N GLU A 171 13.70 -14.23 7.43
CA GLU A 171 13.19 -13.35 8.48
C GLU A 171 11.93 -13.91 9.14
N TYR A 172 11.77 -13.67 10.44
CA TYR A 172 10.51 -14.00 11.11
C TYR A 172 9.36 -13.23 10.47
N LYS A 173 8.34 -13.96 10.03
CA LYS A 173 7.09 -13.31 9.66
C LYS A 173 6.35 -12.99 10.95
N TYR A 174 6.11 -11.72 11.21
CA TYR A 174 5.31 -11.29 12.35
C TYR A 174 3.80 -11.34 12.03
N ASP A 175 2.97 -11.53 13.05
CA ASP A 175 1.50 -11.47 12.96
C ASP A 175 1.01 -10.10 13.43
N GLY A 176 0.94 -9.16 12.49
CA GLY A 176 0.60 -7.78 12.79
C GLY A 176 -0.11 -7.08 11.64
N ILE A 177 0.05 -5.77 11.60
CA ILE A 177 -0.41 -4.92 10.51
C ILE A 177 0.82 -4.35 9.84
N ARG A 178 1.08 -4.76 8.58
CA ARG A 178 2.09 -4.12 7.74
C ARG A 178 1.82 -2.62 7.61
N ALA A 179 2.86 -1.85 7.88
CA ALA A 179 2.83 -0.40 7.91
C ALA A 179 4.06 0.18 7.19
N GLN A 180 3.80 1.07 6.24
CA GLN A 180 4.82 1.90 5.61
C GLN A 180 4.86 3.25 6.34
N ILE A 181 5.96 3.53 7.03
CA ILE A 181 6.14 4.74 7.85
C ILE A 181 7.01 5.72 7.07
N HIS A 182 6.43 6.85 6.66
CA HIS A 182 7.12 7.94 5.99
C HIS A 182 7.45 9.02 7.01
N CYS A 183 8.73 9.27 7.22
CA CYS A 183 9.25 10.43 7.93
C CYS A 183 9.63 11.49 6.90
N MET A 184 8.90 12.60 6.94
CA MET A 184 9.09 13.74 6.03
C MET A 184 10.22 14.66 6.51
N ASP A 185 10.74 15.51 5.63
CA ASP A 185 11.80 16.48 5.97
C ASP A 185 11.39 17.50 7.03
N ASP A 186 10.11 17.84 7.10
CA ASP A 186 9.54 18.74 8.12
C ASP A 186 9.36 18.07 9.50
N GLY A 187 9.73 16.78 9.62
CA GLY A 187 9.55 15.99 10.84
C GLY A 187 8.12 15.48 11.07
N SER A 188 7.20 15.68 10.11
CA SER A 188 5.91 15.02 10.11
C SER A 188 6.07 13.53 9.75
N ILE A 189 5.20 12.69 10.32
CA ILE A 189 5.20 11.24 10.08
C ILE A 189 3.84 10.83 9.57
N ARG A 190 3.82 10.03 8.51
CA ARG A 190 2.62 9.39 7.98
C ARG A 190 2.79 7.88 7.98
N ILE A 191 1.73 7.17 8.34
CA ILE A 191 1.72 5.71 8.37
C ILE A 191 0.65 5.24 7.40
N PHE A 192 1.02 4.35 6.49
CA PHE A 192 0.12 3.75 5.52
C PHE A 192 0.04 2.23 5.74
N SER A 193 -1.16 1.68 5.66
CA SER A 193 -1.37 0.23 5.74
C SER A 193 -0.96 -0.47 4.44
N ARG A 194 -0.98 -1.81 4.43
CA ARG A 194 -0.83 -2.65 3.23
C ARG A 194 -1.73 -2.23 2.04
N LYS A 195 -2.90 -1.65 2.31
CA LYS A 195 -3.85 -1.17 1.28
C LYS A 195 -3.63 0.30 0.91
N LEU A 196 -2.50 0.88 1.31
CA LEU A 196 -2.14 2.28 1.08
C LEU A 196 -3.07 3.29 1.76
N GLU A 197 -3.91 2.82 2.70
CA GLU A 197 -4.77 3.69 3.51
C GLU A 197 -3.95 4.34 4.63
N CYS A 198 -4.09 5.66 4.79
CA CYS A 198 -3.45 6.41 5.86
C CYS A 198 -4.05 6.05 7.23
N CYS A 199 -3.25 5.44 8.09
CA CYS A 199 -3.60 5.02 9.45
C CYS A 199 -2.84 5.80 10.54
N THR A 200 -2.21 6.92 10.18
CA THR A 200 -1.42 7.79 11.08
C THR A 200 -2.12 8.08 12.43
N ASN A 201 -3.42 8.39 12.41
CA ASN A 201 -4.18 8.74 13.62
C ASN A 201 -4.47 7.55 14.57
N GLN A 202 -4.19 6.32 14.15
CA GLN A 202 -4.39 5.11 14.94
C GLN A 202 -3.16 4.78 15.81
N TYR A 203 -1.99 5.29 15.45
CA TYR A 203 -0.71 4.93 16.06
C TYR A 203 0.13 6.14 16.48
N PRO A 204 -0.36 7.00 17.39
CA PRO A 204 0.41 8.13 17.89
C PRO A 204 1.65 7.70 18.70
N ASP A 205 1.61 6.55 19.36
CA ASP A 205 2.72 5.90 20.05
C ASP A 205 3.85 5.50 19.09
N VAL A 206 3.51 4.93 17.94
CA VAL A 206 4.48 4.59 16.87
C VAL A 206 5.16 5.85 16.34
N ILE A 207 4.39 6.93 16.13
CA ILE A 207 4.96 8.22 15.69
C ILE A 207 5.99 8.74 16.70
N LEU A 208 5.67 8.71 18.00
CA LEU A 208 6.59 9.12 19.05
C LEU A 208 7.83 8.23 19.13
N ALA A 209 7.65 6.91 19.01
CA ALA A 209 8.71 5.93 19.02
C ALA A 209 9.71 6.17 17.89
N VAL A 210 9.23 6.30 16.64
CA VAL A 210 10.08 6.55 15.48
C VAL A 210 10.81 7.89 15.61
N LYS A 211 10.15 8.95 16.08
CA LYS A 211 10.82 10.25 16.32
C LYS A 211 11.96 10.15 17.34
N ARG A 212 11.79 9.36 18.39
CA ARG A 212 12.75 9.22 19.48
C ARG A 212 13.94 8.31 19.13
N LEU A 213 13.67 7.22 18.41
CA LEU A 213 14.66 6.17 18.11
C LEU A 213 15.38 6.39 16.78
N LYS A 214 14.95 7.38 15.99
CA LYS A 214 15.65 7.84 14.80
C LYS A 214 16.95 8.54 15.20
N ARG A 215 18.08 8.09 14.64
CA ARG A 215 19.37 8.75 14.87
C ARG A 215 19.45 10.11 14.18
N VAL A 216 20.26 11.01 14.73
CA VAL A 216 20.46 12.39 14.26
C VAL A 216 20.75 12.54 12.75
N PRO A 217 21.56 11.69 12.06
CA PRO A 217 21.82 11.87 10.64
C PRO A 217 20.58 11.66 9.75
N VAL A 218 19.50 11.07 10.26
CA VAL A 218 18.31 10.76 9.47
C VAL A 218 17.33 11.94 9.51
N LYS A 219 17.22 12.66 8.39
CA LYS A 219 16.23 13.73 8.20
C LYS A 219 14.89 13.13 7.75
N SER A 220 14.90 12.46 6.60
CA SER A 220 13.74 11.84 5.97
C SER A 220 13.98 10.36 5.69
N CYS A 221 12.96 9.52 5.86
CA CYS A 221 13.07 8.10 5.51
C CYS A 221 11.70 7.45 5.26
N VAL A 222 11.71 6.29 4.61
CA VAL A 222 10.52 5.43 4.47
C VAL A 222 10.87 4.03 4.96
N LEU A 223 10.22 3.62 6.05
CA LEU A 223 10.37 2.31 6.67
C LEU A 223 9.25 1.38 6.23
N ASP A 224 9.58 0.13 5.92
CA ASP A 224 8.61 -0.95 5.80
C ASP A 224 8.72 -1.85 7.04
N CYS A 225 7.60 -2.05 7.73
CA CYS A 225 7.59 -2.70 9.02
C CYS A 225 6.26 -3.40 9.30
N GLU A 226 6.28 -4.30 10.28
CA GLU A 226 5.09 -4.89 10.86
C GLU A 226 4.81 -4.23 12.22
N ILE A 227 3.61 -3.68 12.40
CA ILE A 227 3.15 -3.20 13.71
C ILE A 227 2.47 -4.36 14.43
N VAL A 228 2.97 -4.70 15.61
CA VAL A 228 2.52 -5.86 16.39
C VAL A 228 2.10 -5.40 17.79
N GLY A 229 1.06 -6.03 18.35
CA GLY A 229 0.69 -5.77 19.74
C GLY A 229 1.77 -6.30 20.69
N TYR A 230 2.15 -5.53 21.70
CA TYR A 230 3.20 -5.93 22.64
C TYR A 230 2.76 -5.72 24.08
N ASP A 231 3.02 -6.73 24.92
CA ASP A 231 2.84 -6.68 26.36
C ASP A 231 4.20 -6.32 27.00
N SER A 232 4.29 -5.12 27.56
CA SER A 232 5.52 -4.61 28.18
C SER A 232 5.81 -5.24 29.55
N GLU A 233 4.81 -5.82 30.23
CA GLU A 233 5.01 -6.47 31.53
C GLU A 233 5.54 -7.89 31.34
N GLN A 234 4.92 -8.64 30.42
CA GLN A 234 5.33 -10.01 30.10
C GLN A 234 6.44 -10.09 29.06
N MET A 235 6.79 -8.97 28.44
CA MET A 235 7.76 -8.85 27.35
C MET A 235 7.44 -9.79 26.18
N LYS A 236 6.16 -9.85 25.81
CA LYS A 236 5.63 -10.80 24.80
C LYS A 236 4.84 -10.12 23.71
N ILE A 237 4.91 -10.72 22.52
CA ILE A 237 4.06 -10.36 21.38
C ILE A 237 2.64 -10.86 21.63
N LEU A 238 1.66 -10.03 21.28
CA LEU A 238 0.24 -10.31 21.39
C LEU A 238 -0.35 -10.64 20.01
N PRO A 239 -1.38 -11.50 19.93
CA PRO A 239 -2.05 -11.82 18.67
C PRO A 239 -2.65 -10.59 17.98
N LEU A 240 -2.70 -10.61 16.64
CA LEU A 240 -3.26 -9.53 15.82
C LEU A 240 -4.66 -9.11 16.25
N GLN A 241 -5.52 -10.05 16.67
CA GLN A 241 -6.88 -9.75 17.13
C GLN A 241 -6.89 -8.73 18.28
N LYS A 242 -5.93 -8.82 19.22
CA LYS A 242 -5.80 -7.85 20.31
C LYS A 242 -5.39 -6.49 19.77
N LEU A 243 -4.43 -6.42 18.84
CA LEU A 243 -4.04 -5.16 18.18
C LEU A 243 -5.23 -4.49 17.47
N MET A 244 -6.10 -5.28 16.82
CA MET A 244 -7.28 -4.78 16.12
C MET A 244 -8.34 -4.14 17.03
N THR A 245 -8.30 -4.38 18.34
CA THR A 245 -9.19 -3.71 19.30
C THR A 245 -8.85 -2.23 19.52
N ARG A 246 -7.67 -1.77 19.05
CA ARG A 246 -7.29 -0.36 19.12
C ARG A 246 -8.24 0.53 18.32
N GLY A 247 -8.53 1.71 18.88
CA GLY A 247 -9.37 2.71 18.21
C GLY A 247 -8.78 3.17 16.88
N ARG A 248 -9.62 3.38 15.86
CA ARG A 248 -9.17 3.80 14.52
C ARG A 248 -8.97 5.31 14.36
N LYS A 249 -9.56 6.13 15.23
CA LYS A 249 -9.53 7.59 15.17
C LYS A 249 -9.51 8.18 16.58
N GLY A 250 -8.78 9.29 16.76
CA GLY A 250 -8.75 10.02 18.03
C GLY A 250 -8.06 9.26 19.17
N VAL A 251 -7.08 8.42 18.84
CA VAL A 251 -6.28 7.72 19.85
C VAL A 251 -5.32 8.75 20.46
N HIS A 252 -5.37 8.89 21.78
CA HIS A 252 -4.40 9.67 22.55
C HIS A 252 -3.46 8.70 23.25
N VAL A 253 -2.20 9.10 23.40
CA VAL A 253 -1.12 8.26 23.96
C VAL A 253 -1.47 7.76 25.36
N ASP A 254 -2.11 8.61 26.18
CA ASP A 254 -2.47 8.29 27.57
C ASP A 254 -3.58 7.23 27.69
N ASN A 255 -4.34 6.99 26.61
CA ASN A 255 -5.47 6.04 26.60
C ASN A 255 -5.12 4.71 25.92
N ILE A 256 -3.86 4.48 25.58
CA ILE A 256 -3.42 3.25 24.90
C ILE A 256 -3.34 2.11 25.91
N LYS A 257 -4.24 1.15 25.77
CA LYS A 257 -4.24 -0.09 26.58
C LYS A 257 -3.28 -1.16 26.04
N ILE A 258 -3.01 -1.13 24.73
CA ILE A 258 -2.19 -2.14 24.04
C ILE A 258 -1.08 -1.41 23.31
N ASN A 259 0.15 -1.59 23.78
CA ASN A 259 1.33 -1.00 23.17
C ASN A 259 1.58 -1.60 21.79
N ALA A 260 2.00 -0.77 20.85
CA ALA A 260 2.46 -1.22 19.53
C ALA A 260 3.99 -1.30 19.52
N CYS A 261 4.52 -2.44 19.09
CA CYS A 261 5.93 -2.62 18.77
C CYS A 261 6.10 -2.64 17.25
N ILE A 262 7.13 -1.97 16.76
CA ILE A 262 7.52 -1.91 15.35
C ILE A 262 8.56 -2.99 15.12
N PHE A 263 8.31 -3.87 14.16
CA PHE A 263 9.31 -4.79 13.62
C PHE A 263 9.67 -4.34 12.21
N ALA A 264 10.75 -3.57 12.09
CA ALA A 264 11.22 -3.04 10.80
C ALA A 264 12.05 -4.10 10.06
N PHE A 265 11.76 -4.28 8.77
CA PHE A 265 12.44 -5.26 7.92
C PHE A 265 13.03 -4.65 6.65
N ASP A 266 12.57 -3.47 6.20
CA ASP A 266 13.13 -2.81 5.02
C ASP A 266 13.17 -1.27 5.16
N LEU A 267 14.05 -0.65 4.37
CA LEU A 267 14.21 0.80 4.25
C LEU A 267 14.18 1.18 2.77
N LEU A 268 13.12 1.88 2.36
CA LEU A 268 12.84 2.16 0.94
C LEU A 268 13.38 3.52 0.49
N TYR A 269 13.68 4.42 1.43
CA TYR A 269 14.15 5.77 1.17
C TYR A 269 14.90 6.34 2.36
N LEU A 270 15.96 7.09 2.10
CA LEU A 270 16.77 7.76 3.12
C LEU A 270 17.33 9.09 2.60
N ASN A 271 17.11 10.18 3.34
CA ASN A 271 17.76 11.48 3.14
C ASN A 271 17.84 11.99 1.69
N GLY A 272 16.72 12.01 0.96
CA GLY A 272 16.72 12.44 -0.44
C GLY A 272 16.85 11.30 -1.46
N GLN A 273 17.34 10.13 -1.05
CA GLN A 273 17.67 9.02 -1.96
C GLN A 273 16.64 7.89 -1.87
N SER A 274 16.12 7.47 -3.02
CA SER A 274 15.32 6.25 -3.14
C SER A 274 16.24 5.03 -3.13
N LEU A 275 15.88 4.03 -2.33
CA LEU A 275 16.62 2.78 -2.20
C LEU A 275 15.90 1.63 -2.92
N LEU A 276 14.82 1.87 -3.66
CA LEU A 276 14.04 0.80 -4.30
C LEU A 276 14.86 -0.04 -5.28
N GLN A 277 15.82 0.58 -5.98
CA GLN A 277 16.73 -0.08 -6.93
C GLN A 277 18.01 -0.61 -6.26
N GLU A 278 18.17 -0.42 -4.95
CA GLU A 278 19.33 -0.91 -4.21
C GLU A 278 19.13 -2.34 -3.71
N GLN A 279 20.25 -3.05 -3.46
CA GLN A 279 20.22 -4.41 -2.93
C GLN A 279 19.73 -4.44 -1.49
N LEU A 280 18.93 -5.46 -1.13
CA LEU A 280 18.36 -5.61 0.23
C LEU A 280 19.43 -5.55 1.33
N LYS A 281 20.62 -6.11 1.08
CA LYS A 281 21.74 -6.09 2.03
C LYS A 281 22.17 -4.66 2.39
N ILE A 282 22.20 -3.77 1.40
CA ILE A 282 22.54 -2.36 1.59
C ILE A 282 21.41 -1.66 2.34
N ARG A 283 20.15 -1.91 1.96
CA ARG A 283 18.97 -1.32 2.62
C ARG A 283 18.88 -1.70 4.09
N ARG A 284 19.12 -2.98 4.42
CA ARG A 284 19.14 -3.49 5.79
C ARG A 284 20.27 -2.88 6.61
N LYS A 285 21.47 -2.76 6.05
CA LYS A 285 22.57 -2.08 6.73
C LYS A 285 22.23 -0.61 7.04
N LEU A 286 21.67 0.11 6.06
CA LEU A 286 21.22 1.48 6.25
C LEU A 286 20.08 1.59 7.27
N LEU A 287 19.18 0.60 7.34
CA LEU A 287 18.13 0.51 8.36
C LEU A 287 18.72 0.41 9.77
N GLU A 288 19.67 -0.52 9.97
CA GLU A 288 20.36 -0.75 11.24
C GLU A 288 21.19 0.46 11.67
N ASP A 289 21.83 1.14 10.70
CA ASP A 289 22.60 2.35 10.95
C ASP A 289 21.73 3.58 11.26
N SER A 290 20.46 3.57 10.85
CA SER A 290 19.54 4.71 10.96
C SER A 290 18.73 4.75 12.27
N PHE A 291 18.52 3.61 12.93
CA PHE A 291 17.62 3.49 14.07
C PHE A 291 18.25 2.80 15.28
N GLU A 292 17.85 3.25 16.47
CA GLU A 292 18.19 2.58 17.72
C GLU A 292 17.14 1.53 18.08
N VAL A 293 17.60 0.32 18.41
CA VAL A 293 16.73 -0.77 18.85
C VAL A 293 16.35 -0.55 20.30
N LYS A 294 15.05 -0.60 20.57
CA LYS A 294 14.50 -0.62 21.93
C LYS A 294 13.41 -1.67 22.05
N THR A 295 13.67 -2.67 22.88
CA THR A 295 12.77 -3.82 23.09
C THR A 295 11.36 -3.38 23.44
N GLY A 296 10.38 -3.97 22.76
CA GLY A 296 8.96 -3.66 22.91
C GLY A 296 8.48 -2.37 22.24
N ILE A 297 9.37 -1.63 21.57
CA ILE A 297 9.04 -0.37 20.88
C ILE A 297 9.44 -0.41 19.41
N LEU A 298 10.73 -0.55 19.11
CA LEU A 298 11.26 -0.67 17.75
C LEU A 298 12.37 -1.71 17.77
N GLN A 299 12.18 -2.75 16.97
CA GLN A 299 13.12 -3.86 16.78
C GLN A 299 13.25 -4.13 15.29
N PHE A 300 14.40 -4.66 14.89
CA PHE A 300 14.56 -5.20 13.54
C PHE A 300 13.98 -6.61 13.50
N ALA A 301 13.57 -7.03 12.30
CA ALA A 301 13.14 -8.41 12.09
C ALA A 301 14.27 -9.37 12.45
N THR A 302 13.94 -10.41 13.21
CA THR A 302 14.89 -11.49 13.50
C THR A 302 15.21 -12.19 12.19
N ALA A 303 16.48 -12.17 11.79
CA ALA A 303 16.95 -12.66 10.52
C ALA A 303 18.02 -13.76 10.67
N LEU A 304 18.10 -14.64 9.67
CA LEU A 304 19.15 -15.63 9.50
C LEU A 304 19.60 -15.63 8.04
N ASP A 305 20.89 -15.38 7.82
CA ASP A 305 21.52 -15.45 6.51
C ASP A 305 22.21 -16.82 6.39
N SER A 306 21.50 -17.80 5.83
CA SER A 306 22.03 -19.15 5.63
C SER A 306 21.35 -19.84 4.47
N SER A 307 22.12 -20.63 3.72
CA SER A 307 21.62 -21.51 2.66
C SER A 307 21.48 -22.97 3.11
N ASN A 308 21.79 -23.27 4.38
CA ASN A 308 21.75 -24.62 4.93
C ASN A 308 20.31 -25.00 5.33
N LEU A 309 19.82 -26.12 4.80
CA LEU A 309 18.48 -26.62 5.08
C LEU A 309 18.22 -26.83 6.57
N ASP A 310 19.18 -27.39 7.29
CA ASP A 310 19.02 -27.72 8.71
C ASP A 310 18.94 -26.46 9.57
N GLU A 311 19.76 -25.46 9.27
CA GLU A 311 19.75 -24.16 9.98
C GLU A 311 18.44 -23.41 9.74
N ILE A 312 17.94 -23.40 8.49
CA ILE A 312 16.67 -22.78 8.16
C ILE A 312 15.51 -23.52 8.84
N GLN A 313 15.57 -24.85 8.92
CA GLN A 313 14.54 -25.64 9.62
C GLN A 313 14.54 -25.35 11.12
N VAL A 314 15.71 -25.32 11.77
CA VAL A 314 15.83 -24.93 13.19
C VAL A 314 15.34 -23.51 13.41
N PHE A 315 15.59 -22.59 12.49
CA PHE A 315 15.10 -21.21 12.55
C PHE A 315 13.58 -21.13 12.41
N LEU A 316 13.00 -21.90 11.49
CA LEU A 316 11.55 -22.04 11.35
C LEU A 316 10.94 -22.58 12.64
N ASP A 317 11.50 -23.66 13.21
CA ASP A 317 11.04 -24.26 14.45
C ASP A 317 11.11 -23.29 15.64
N LYS A 318 12.16 -22.47 15.72
CA LYS A 318 12.26 -21.38 16.71
C LYS A 318 11.19 -20.31 16.49
N ALA A 319 10.91 -19.94 15.25
CA ALA A 319 9.83 -18.99 14.93
C ALA A 319 8.46 -19.53 15.39
N VAL A 320 8.23 -20.85 15.25
CA VAL A 320 7.01 -21.52 15.72
C VAL A 320 6.93 -21.50 17.25
N ASN A 321 7.99 -21.95 17.92
CA ASN A 321 8.01 -22.17 19.37
C ASN A 321 7.98 -20.87 20.17
N ALA A 322 8.40 -19.75 19.56
CA ALA A 322 8.34 -18.43 20.17
C ALA A 322 6.89 -17.92 20.40
N ARG A 323 5.84 -18.71 20.10
CA ARG A 323 4.41 -18.34 20.23
C ARG A 323 4.08 -17.02 19.54
N LEU A 324 4.78 -16.71 18.45
CA LEU A 324 4.57 -15.51 17.65
C LEU A 324 3.32 -15.60 16.76
N MET A 325 2.74 -16.80 16.63
CA MET A 325 1.54 -17.08 15.84
C MET A 325 0.74 -18.22 16.51
N GLU A 326 -0.53 -17.98 16.83
CA GLU A 326 -1.48 -19.07 17.19
C GLU A 326 -1.99 -19.81 15.93
N ASP A 327 -1.81 -19.23 14.74
CA ASP A 327 -2.21 -19.83 13.46
C ASP A 327 -1.07 -19.79 12.44
N TYR A 328 -0.53 -20.97 12.11
CA TYR A 328 0.42 -21.26 11.02
C TYR A 328 1.73 -20.44 10.99
N PRO A 329 2.87 -21.00 11.45
CA PRO A 329 4.16 -20.31 11.46
C PRO A 329 4.66 -20.05 10.03
N ARG A 330 5.29 -18.89 9.83
CA ARG A 330 5.82 -18.49 8.52
C ARG A 330 7.15 -17.75 8.70
N VAL A 331 8.10 -18.08 7.85
CA VAL A 331 9.34 -17.32 7.65
C VAL A 331 9.21 -16.63 6.30
N LEU A 332 9.65 -15.39 6.21
CA LEU A 332 9.81 -14.68 4.95
C LEU A 332 11.21 -14.93 4.44
N ILE A 333 11.34 -15.27 3.15
CA ILE A 333 12.64 -15.45 2.53
C ILE A 333 12.78 -14.41 1.43
N GLN A 334 13.79 -13.56 1.56
CA GLN A 334 14.04 -12.45 0.67
C GLN A 334 15.41 -12.62 0.02
N SER A 335 15.45 -12.59 -1.31
CA SER A 335 16.71 -12.60 -2.05
C SER A 335 17.42 -11.25 -1.93
N SER A 336 18.75 -11.28 -1.96
CA SER A 336 19.62 -10.08 -2.03
C SER A 336 19.47 -9.25 -3.31
N LYS A 337 18.79 -9.77 -4.35
CA LYS A 337 18.58 -9.07 -5.61
C LYS A 337 17.68 -7.83 -5.43
N THR A 338 17.88 -6.84 -6.30
CA THR A 338 17.10 -5.59 -6.36
C THR A 338 15.61 -5.88 -6.55
N CYS A 339 14.75 -5.01 -6.01
CA CYS A 339 13.29 -5.18 -6.02
C CYS A 339 12.67 -5.23 -7.42
#